data_AF-A0A965DSC8-F1
#
_entry.id   AF-A0A965DSC8-F1
#
_cell.length_a   1.000
_cell.length_b   1.000
_cell.length_c   1.000
_cell.angle_alpha   90.00
_cell.angle_beta   90.00
_cell.angle_gamma   90.00
#
_symmetry.space_group_name_H-M   'P 1'
#
loop_
_entity.id
_entity.type
_entity.pdbx_description
1 polymer ?
#
loop_
_entity_poly.entity_id
_entity_poly.type
_entity_poly.pdbx_seq_one_letter_code
_entity_poly.pdbx_strand_id
1 'polypeptide(L)'
;MATKIYDTAKISLVNGEEITLTPLKIKYLREFMSAFELVKDAKDDNEAISLLAECARVTMQQYYPKIKTIEDLEDNIDLPSIYKILDIAAGIKVNAKSDKSVKKQATDSGTTWDTLDLAKLESETFLLGIWKDYEELETSLSMPEMLATLEIKRELDYSEKKFLAAIQGVDLDKQSNKSNAWEELKARVFSKGKATDSKDIMALQGVNAQQAGFGIGMGIDYQEIVD
;
A
#
# COMPACT_ATOMS: atom_id res chain seq x y z
N MET A 1 8.26 -16.09 7.84
CA MET A 1 8.30 -16.26 6.36
C MET A 1 8.93 -15.01 5.78
N ALA A 2 9.73 -15.11 4.72
CA ALA A 2 10.29 -13.93 4.07
C ALA A 2 9.18 -13.20 3.30
N THR A 3 8.90 -11.95 3.67
CA THR A 3 8.02 -11.04 2.92
C THR A 3 8.83 -10.40 1.78
N LYS A 4 8.18 -10.14 0.64
CA LYS A 4 8.78 -9.47 -0.52
C LYS A 4 8.10 -8.12 -0.73
N ILE A 5 8.87 -7.12 -1.16
CA ILE A 5 8.36 -5.77 -1.45
C ILE A 5 7.53 -5.77 -2.74
N TYR A 6 7.90 -6.62 -3.71
CA TYR A 6 7.19 -6.76 -4.98
C TYR A 6 7.29 -8.18 -5.53
N ASP A 7 6.38 -8.50 -6.44
CA ASP A 7 6.38 -9.76 -7.19
C ASP A 7 7.26 -9.65 -8.44
N THR A 8 7.94 -10.76 -8.74
CA THR A 8 8.76 -10.92 -9.94
C THR A 8 8.21 -12.07 -10.76
N ALA A 9 8.08 -11.92 -12.07
CA ALA A 9 7.83 -13.06 -12.95
C ALA A 9 8.90 -13.19 -14.02
N LYS A 10 8.98 -14.37 -14.60
CA LYS A 10 9.84 -14.67 -15.74
C LYS A 10 8.98 -14.84 -16.98
N ILE A 11 9.44 -14.24 -18.08
CA ILE A 11 8.89 -14.48 -19.41
C ILE A 11 10.00 -14.98 -20.33
N SER A 12 9.65 -15.90 -21.22
CA SER A 12 10.50 -16.31 -22.33
C SER A 12 10.13 -15.48 -23.55
N LEU A 13 11.09 -14.78 -24.13
CA LEU A 13 10.93 -14.16 -25.45
C LEU A 13 10.83 -15.24 -26.53
N VAL A 14 10.29 -14.86 -27.70
CA VAL A 14 10.23 -15.74 -28.88
C VAL A 14 11.64 -16.19 -29.32
N ASN A 15 12.66 -15.40 -29.01
CA ASN A 15 14.08 -15.71 -29.26
C ASN A 15 14.71 -16.72 -28.27
N GLY A 16 13.96 -17.22 -27.28
CA GLY A 16 14.46 -18.16 -26.27
C GLY A 16 15.23 -17.51 -25.11
N GLU A 17 15.36 -16.18 -25.07
CA GLU A 17 15.93 -15.46 -23.92
C GLU A 17 14.89 -15.36 -22.79
N GLU A 18 15.32 -15.63 -21.55
CA GLU A 18 14.50 -15.43 -20.34
C GLU A 18 14.71 -14.03 -19.77
N ILE A 19 13.63 -13.26 -19.66
CA ILE A 19 13.61 -11.94 -19.01
C ILE A 19 12.91 -12.04 -17.66
N THR A 20 13.53 -11.47 -16.63
CA THR A 20 12.91 -11.25 -15.32
C THR A 20 12.20 -9.90 -15.30
N LEU A 21 10.89 -9.94 -15.10
CA LEU A 21 10.04 -8.77 -14.93
C LEU A 21 10.05 -8.30 -13.48
N THR A 22 10.21 -7.00 -13.30
CA THR A 22 10.12 -6.29 -12.02
C THR A 22 9.09 -5.16 -12.14
N PRO A 23 8.80 -4.41 -11.08
CA PRO A 23 8.11 -3.13 -11.23
C PRO A 23 8.95 -2.13 -12.05
N LEU A 24 8.29 -1.14 -12.67
CA LEU A 24 8.99 -0.07 -13.37
C LEU A 24 9.76 0.82 -12.41
N LYS A 25 10.95 1.22 -12.84
CA LYS A 25 11.69 2.32 -12.22
C LYS A 25 10.97 3.63 -12.49
N ILE A 26 11.09 4.58 -11.57
CA ILE A 26 10.39 5.86 -11.63
C ILE A 26 10.68 6.60 -12.95
N LYS A 27 11.92 6.52 -13.46
CA LYS A 27 12.31 7.12 -14.75
C LYS A 27 11.40 6.66 -15.90
N TYR A 28 11.22 5.34 -16.06
CA TYR A 28 10.38 4.76 -17.11
C TYR A 28 8.89 4.86 -16.80
N LEU A 29 8.53 4.96 -15.52
CA LEU A 29 7.15 5.15 -15.10
C LEU A 29 6.58 6.49 -15.57
N ARG A 30 7.37 7.56 -15.56
CA ARG A 30 6.94 8.87 -16.09
C ARG A 30 6.58 8.80 -17.57
N GLU A 31 7.45 8.20 -18.37
CA GLU A 31 7.22 7.98 -19.80
C GLU A 31 6.00 7.09 -20.04
N PHE A 32 5.84 6.06 -19.21
CA PHE A 32 4.68 5.17 -19.23
C PHE A 32 3.39 5.91 -18.91
N MET A 33 3.36 6.77 -17.88
CA MET A 33 2.17 7.54 -17.51
C MET A 33 1.73 8.46 -18.64
N SER A 34 2.67 9.15 -19.30
CA SER A 34 2.36 9.99 -20.46
C SER A 34 1.80 9.19 -21.65
N ALA A 35 2.37 8.02 -21.93
CA ALA A 35 1.82 7.13 -22.97
C ALA A 35 0.45 6.56 -22.58
N PHE A 36 0.23 6.29 -21.29
CA PHE A 36 -1.01 5.73 -20.77
C PHE A 36 -2.18 6.72 -20.80
N GLU A 37 -1.93 8.02 -20.69
CA GLU A 37 -2.96 9.05 -20.90
C GLU A 37 -3.62 8.91 -22.27
N LEU A 38 -2.83 8.61 -23.32
CA LEU A 38 -3.35 8.39 -24.67
C LEU A 38 -4.30 7.19 -24.74
N VAL A 39 -4.07 6.15 -23.94
CA VAL A 39 -4.96 4.98 -23.83
C VAL A 39 -6.35 5.39 -23.29
N LYS A 40 -6.41 6.40 -22.41
CA LYS A 40 -7.68 6.94 -21.90
C LYS A 40 -8.48 7.66 -22.97
N ASP A 41 -7.80 8.26 -23.95
CA ASP A 41 -8.41 9.00 -25.05
C ASP A 41 -8.80 8.11 -26.25
N ALA A 42 -8.34 6.86 -26.29
CA ALA A 42 -8.63 5.90 -27.35
C ALA A 42 -10.15 5.73 -27.59
N LYS A 43 -10.60 5.77 -28.84
CA LYS A 43 -12.03 5.72 -29.18
C LYS A 43 -12.57 4.30 -29.27
N ASP A 44 -11.71 3.34 -29.62
CA ASP A 44 -12.08 1.96 -29.87
C ASP A 44 -11.09 0.98 -29.21
N ASP A 45 -11.52 -0.28 -29.01
CA ASP A 45 -10.71 -1.31 -28.34
C ASP A 45 -9.44 -1.66 -29.13
N ASN A 46 -9.50 -1.60 -30.46
CA ASN A 46 -8.32 -1.83 -31.31
C ASN A 46 -7.25 -0.74 -31.13
N GLU A 47 -7.69 0.52 -31.00
CA GLU A 47 -6.81 1.66 -30.76
C GLU A 47 -6.20 1.59 -29.35
N ALA A 48 -6.99 1.15 -28.37
CA ALA A 48 -6.48 0.89 -27.02
C ALA A 48 -5.42 -0.21 -27.00
N ILE A 49 -5.58 -1.29 -27.79
CA ILE A 49 -4.58 -2.36 -27.89
C ILE A 49 -3.27 -1.85 -28.50
N SER A 50 -3.32 -1.06 -29.57
CA SER A 50 -2.10 -0.48 -30.16
C SER A 50 -1.38 0.46 -29.18
N LEU A 51 -2.13 1.27 -28.44
CA LEU A 51 -1.55 2.18 -27.43
C LEU A 51 -1.00 1.41 -26.21
N LEU A 52 -1.60 0.28 -25.84
CA LEU A 52 -1.05 -0.61 -24.82
C LEU A 52 0.24 -1.30 -25.30
N ALA A 53 0.37 -1.61 -26.59
CA ALA A 53 1.62 -2.10 -27.16
C ALA A 53 2.72 -1.02 -27.12
N GLU A 54 2.38 0.25 -27.36
CA GLU A 54 3.31 1.37 -27.15
C GLU A 54 3.74 1.49 -25.69
N CYS A 55 2.81 1.34 -24.74
CA CYS A 55 3.11 1.31 -23.32
C CYS A 55 4.06 0.14 -22.96
N ALA A 56 3.83 -1.04 -23.54
CA ALA A 56 4.70 -2.20 -23.36
C ALA A 56 6.09 -2.01 -23.99
N ARG A 57 6.21 -1.22 -25.06
CA ARG A 57 7.50 -0.80 -25.60
C ARG A 57 8.28 0.06 -24.60
N VAL A 58 7.61 0.99 -23.92
CA VAL A 58 8.24 1.81 -22.87
C VAL A 58 8.75 0.92 -21.73
N THR A 59 7.95 -0.06 -21.28
CA THR A 59 8.38 -0.98 -20.23
C THR A 59 9.55 -1.86 -20.66
N MET A 60 9.61 -2.23 -21.94
CA MET A 60 10.71 -3.02 -22.50
C MET A 60 12.05 -2.29 -22.56
N GLN A 61 12.06 -0.96 -22.58
CA GLN A 61 13.33 -0.20 -22.48
C GLN A 61 14.07 -0.50 -21.18
N GLN A 62 13.35 -0.81 -20.09
CA GLN A 62 13.94 -1.18 -18.81
C GLN A 62 14.60 -2.56 -18.84
N TYR A 63 13.99 -3.54 -19.51
CA TYR A 63 14.44 -4.94 -19.50
C TYR A 63 15.39 -5.27 -20.63
N TYR A 64 15.12 -4.73 -21.81
CA TYR A 64 15.83 -5.07 -23.04
C TYR A 64 15.91 -3.85 -23.97
N PRO A 65 16.86 -2.93 -23.75
CA PRO A 65 16.99 -1.67 -24.49
C PRO A 65 17.37 -1.84 -25.98
N LYS A 66 17.51 -3.08 -26.45
CA LYS A 66 17.75 -3.39 -27.87
C LYS A 66 16.47 -3.31 -28.71
N ILE A 67 15.29 -3.51 -28.12
CA ILE A 67 14.00 -3.31 -28.81
C ILE A 67 13.72 -1.81 -28.85
N LYS A 68 13.73 -1.21 -30.04
CA LYS A 68 13.56 0.24 -30.22
C LYS A 68 12.22 0.60 -30.87
N THR A 69 11.73 -0.24 -31.76
CA THR A 69 10.49 -0.02 -32.54
C THR A 69 9.35 -0.90 -32.06
N ILE A 70 8.12 -0.54 -32.46
CA ILE A 70 6.91 -1.31 -32.17
C ILE A 70 6.95 -2.65 -32.93
N GLU A 71 7.45 -2.66 -34.16
CA GLU A 71 7.63 -3.85 -34.99
C GLU A 71 8.56 -4.88 -34.33
N ASP A 72 9.70 -4.41 -33.78
CA ASP A 72 10.61 -5.28 -33.02
C ASP A 72 9.95 -5.84 -31.75
N LEU A 73 8.96 -5.16 -31.17
CA LEU A 73 8.23 -5.66 -30.00
C LEU A 73 7.26 -6.77 -30.43
N GLU A 74 6.48 -6.52 -31.47
CA GLU A 74 5.46 -7.43 -32.00
C GLU A 74 6.08 -8.72 -32.55
N ASP A 75 7.28 -8.63 -33.15
CA ASP A 75 8.00 -9.79 -33.68
C ASP A 75 8.62 -10.68 -32.58
N ASN A 76 8.89 -10.13 -31.40
CA ASN A 76 9.62 -10.82 -30.33
C ASN A 76 8.75 -11.25 -29.14
N ILE A 77 7.53 -10.69 -28.99
CA ILE A 77 6.69 -10.85 -27.80
C ILE A 77 5.24 -11.11 -28.19
N ASP A 78 4.69 -12.22 -27.67
CA ASP A 78 3.27 -12.54 -27.85
C ASP A 78 2.36 -11.59 -27.05
N LEU A 79 1.14 -11.37 -27.54
CA LEU A 79 0.11 -10.55 -26.88
C LEU A 79 -0.17 -10.95 -25.41
N PRO A 80 -0.23 -12.24 -25.01
CA PRO A 80 -0.39 -12.62 -23.60
C PRO A 80 0.82 -12.26 -22.73
N SER A 81 2.02 -12.25 -23.32
CA SER A 81 3.24 -11.82 -22.63
C SER A 81 3.22 -10.31 -22.40
N ILE A 82 2.73 -9.51 -23.37
CA ILE A 82 2.49 -8.06 -23.21
C ILE A 82 1.58 -7.78 -22.01
N TYR A 83 0.46 -8.49 -21.87
CA TYR A 83 -0.43 -8.29 -20.72
C TYR A 83 0.22 -8.65 -19.38
N LYS A 84 1.03 -9.71 -19.33
CA LYS A 84 1.80 -10.08 -18.12
C LYS A 84 2.85 -9.02 -17.76
N ILE A 85 3.51 -8.46 -18.77
CA ILE A 85 4.48 -7.38 -18.58
C ILE A 85 3.77 -6.17 -17.99
N LEU A 86 2.64 -5.75 -18.56
CA LEU A 86 1.88 -4.60 -18.07
C LEU A 86 1.33 -4.81 -16.65
N ASP A 87 0.92 -6.03 -16.30
CA ASP A 87 0.45 -6.38 -14.95
C ASP A 87 1.58 -6.23 -13.91
N ILE A 88 2.77 -6.76 -14.19
CA ILE A 88 3.88 -6.74 -13.22
C ILE A 88 4.59 -5.38 -13.18
N ALA A 89 4.75 -4.75 -14.34
CA ALA A 89 5.52 -3.52 -14.49
C ALA A 89 4.71 -2.31 -14.03
N ALA A 90 3.42 -2.25 -14.36
CA ALA A 90 2.54 -1.11 -14.13
C ALA A 90 1.26 -1.42 -13.33
N GLY A 91 1.07 -2.66 -12.88
CA GLY A 91 -0.12 -3.05 -12.11
C GLY A 91 -1.40 -3.10 -12.93
N ILE A 92 -1.32 -3.08 -14.27
CA ILE A 92 -2.50 -3.02 -15.14
C ILE A 92 -2.96 -4.44 -15.47
N LYS A 93 -4.04 -4.87 -14.83
CA LYS A 93 -4.65 -6.17 -15.06
C LYS A 93 -5.58 -6.14 -16.26
N VAL A 94 -5.03 -6.45 -17.44
CA VAL A 94 -5.84 -6.69 -18.64
C VAL A 94 -6.12 -8.18 -18.77
N ASN A 95 -7.38 -8.58 -18.65
CA ASN A 95 -7.80 -9.97 -18.82
C ASN A 95 -8.66 -10.11 -20.07
N ALA A 96 -8.07 -10.73 -21.10
CA ALA A 96 -8.71 -11.02 -22.39
C ALA A 96 -9.97 -11.91 -22.28
N LYS A 97 -10.23 -12.54 -21.12
CA LYS A 97 -11.40 -13.41 -20.89
C LYS A 97 -12.59 -12.73 -20.20
N SER A 98 -12.53 -11.43 -19.94
CA SER A 98 -13.62 -10.73 -19.26
C SER A 98 -14.50 -9.94 -20.24
N ASP A 99 -15.81 -9.93 -20.01
CA ASP A 99 -16.86 -9.30 -20.84
C ASP A 99 -16.75 -7.75 -20.97
N LYS A 100 -15.72 -7.14 -20.40
CA LYS A 100 -15.53 -5.68 -20.38
C LYS A 100 -14.52 -5.26 -21.45
N SER A 101 -14.80 -4.16 -22.15
CA SER A 101 -13.85 -3.51 -23.08
C SER A 101 -12.48 -3.28 -22.42
N VAL A 102 -11.41 -3.52 -23.19
CA VAL A 102 -10.00 -3.43 -22.75
C VAL A 102 -9.71 -2.05 -22.19
N LYS A 103 -10.31 -1.01 -22.80
CA LYS A 103 -10.22 0.38 -22.31
C LYS A 103 -10.73 0.52 -20.87
N LYS A 104 -11.89 -0.05 -20.54
CA LYS A 104 -12.48 0.06 -19.20
C LYS A 104 -11.65 -0.67 -18.14
N GLN A 105 -11.10 -1.83 -18.48
CA GLN A 105 -10.22 -2.58 -17.56
C GLN A 105 -8.92 -1.82 -17.26
N ALA A 106 -8.33 -1.23 -18.30
CA ALA A 106 -7.13 -0.41 -18.18
C ALA A 106 -7.41 0.86 -17.37
N THR A 107 -8.50 1.59 -17.66
CA THR A 107 -8.85 2.81 -16.92
C THR A 107 -9.19 2.55 -15.47
N ASP A 108 -9.96 1.49 -15.17
CA ASP A 108 -10.34 1.15 -13.79
C ASP A 108 -9.09 0.83 -12.95
N SER A 109 -8.14 0.07 -13.51
CA SER A 109 -6.87 -0.26 -12.84
C SER A 109 -5.92 0.94 -12.76
N GLY A 110 -5.99 1.85 -13.73
CA GLY A 110 -5.15 3.03 -13.84
C GLY A 110 -5.58 4.24 -13.00
N THR A 111 -6.78 4.22 -12.41
CA THR A 111 -7.29 5.31 -11.54
C THR A 111 -6.35 5.63 -10.36
N THR A 112 -5.55 4.66 -9.93
CA THR A 112 -4.53 4.86 -8.89
C THR A 112 -3.51 5.94 -9.26
N TRP A 113 -3.17 6.07 -10.55
CA TRP A 113 -2.14 6.99 -11.04
C TRP A 113 -2.58 8.45 -11.10
N ASP A 114 -3.87 8.73 -11.29
CA ASP A 114 -4.39 10.12 -11.36
C ASP A 114 -4.36 10.86 -10.02
N THR A 115 -4.32 10.10 -8.92
CA THR A 115 -4.28 10.65 -7.56
C THR A 115 -2.88 10.71 -6.97
N LEU A 116 -1.90 10.10 -7.64
CA LEU A 116 -0.53 9.97 -7.15
C LEU A 116 0.33 11.17 -7.61
N ASP A 117 0.68 12.03 -6.66
CA ASP A 117 1.68 13.08 -6.88
C ASP A 117 3.09 12.49 -6.76
N LEU A 118 3.67 12.11 -7.90
CA LEU A 118 5.01 11.53 -7.98
C LEU A 118 6.08 12.50 -7.47
N ALA A 119 5.97 13.79 -7.78
CA ALA A 119 6.96 14.80 -7.40
C ALA A 119 7.00 14.99 -5.87
N LYS A 120 5.84 14.94 -5.21
CA LYS A 120 5.77 14.99 -3.74
C LYS A 120 6.41 13.76 -3.09
N LEU A 121 6.16 12.56 -3.62
CA LEU A 121 6.75 11.34 -3.06
C LEU A 121 8.27 11.25 -3.31
N GLU A 122 8.73 11.69 -4.48
CA GLU A 122 10.16 11.77 -4.80
C GLU A 122 10.88 12.77 -3.90
N SER A 123 10.32 13.96 -3.70
CA SER A 123 10.92 14.95 -2.80
C SER A 123 10.96 14.46 -1.35
N GLU A 124 9.92 13.77 -0.86
CA GLU A 124 9.94 13.15 0.48
C GLU A 124 11.02 12.07 0.59
N THR A 125 11.19 11.26 -0.45
CA THR A 125 12.20 10.20 -0.50
C THR A 125 13.61 10.77 -0.61
N PHE A 126 13.78 11.85 -1.38
CA PHE A 126 15.05 12.55 -1.53
C PHE A 126 15.55 13.17 -0.22
N LEU A 127 14.64 13.56 0.68
CA LEU A 127 15.01 14.06 2.03
C LEU A 127 15.74 13.01 2.89
N LEU A 128 15.66 11.72 2.55
CA LEU A 128 16.47 10.67 3.20
C LEU A 128 17.98 10.87 2.95
N GLY A 129 18.36 11.60 1.90
CA GLY A 129 19.74 11.99 1.62
C GLY A 129 20.63 10.85 1.12
N ILE A 130 20.05 9.77 0.58
CA ILE A 130 20.80 8.60 0.09
C ILE A 130 21.35 8.84 -1.33
N TRP A 131 20.63 9.61 -2.15
CA TRP A 131 20.94 9.85 -3.57
C TRP A 131 21.58 11.21 -3.79
N LYS A 132 22.44 11.32 -4.82
CA LYS A 132 23.13 12.59 -5.15
C LYS A 132 22.22 13.56 -5.90
N ASP A 133 21.46 13.03 -6.85
CA ASP A 133 20.59 13.79 -7.75
C ASP A 133 19.26 13.03 -7.97
N TYR A 134 18.21 13.74 -8.39
CA TYR A 134 16.90 13.14 -8.68
C TYR A 134 16.98 12.07 -9.79
N GLU A 135 17.85 12.23 -10.77
CA GLU A 135 18.03 11.24 -11.84
C GLU A 135 18.55 9.89 -11.30
N GLU A 136 19.44 9.92 -10.30
CA GLU A 136 19.96 8.72 -9.65
C GLU A 136 18.86 8.02 -8.84
N LEU A 137 18.02 8.79 -8.15
CA LEU A 137 16.85 8.28 -7.44
C LEU A 137 15.89 7.60 -8.43
N GLU A 138 15.53 8.27 -9.51
CA GLU A 138 14.55 7.77 -10.47
C GLU A 138 15.03 6.51 -11.22
N THR A 139 16.35 6.37 -11.40
CA THR A 139 16.97 5.23 -12.07
C THR A 139 17.19 4.04 -11.13
N SER A 140 17.22 4.26 -9.82
CA SER A 140 17.52 3.21 -8.85
C SER A 140 16.29 2.59 -8.20
N LEU A 141 15.21 3.35 -8.03
CA LEU A 141 14.06 2.94 -7.22
C LEU A 141 12.80 2.71 -8.07
N SER A 142 12.00 1.74 -7.66
CA SER A 142 10.63 1.53 -8.16
C SER A 142 9.58 2.05 -7.17
N MET A 143 8.34 2.25 -7.64
CA MET A 143 7.24 2.75 -6.79
C MET A 143 6.98 1.92 -5.53
N PRO A 144 6.90 0.58 -5.58
CA PRO A 144 6.68 -0.23 -4.38
C PRO A 144 7.81 -0.08 -3.36
N GLU A 145 9.06 0.02 -3.82
CA GLU A 145 10.23 0.23 -2.95
C GLU A 145 10.20 1.61 -2.31
N MET A 146 9.83 2.65 -3.07
CA MET A 146 9.68 4.01 -2.55
C MET A 146 8.60 4.08 -1.47
N LEU A 147 7.42 3.52 -1.74
CA LEU A 147 6.30 3.54 -0.80
C LEU A 147 6.62 2.77 0.48
N ALA A 148 7.21 1.58 0.38
CA ALA A 148 7.62 0.79 1.55
C ALA A 148 8.65 1.54 2.40
N THR A 149 9.61 2.21 1.75
CA THR A 149 10.63 3.01 2.47
C THR A 149 9.99 4.21 3.17
N LEU A 150 9.08 4.92 2.50
CA LEU A 150 8.36 6.06 3.08
C LEU A 150 7.44 5.66 4.22
N GLU A 151 6.75 4.52 4.12
CA GLU A 151 5.89 3.99 5.18
C GLU A 151 6.70 3.69 6.45
N ILE A 152 7.80 2.96 6.31
CA ILE A 152 8.71 2.66 7.42
C ILE A 152 9.26 3.96 8.04
N LYS A 153 9.65 4.93 7.21
CA LYS A 153 10.13 6.23 7.69
C LYS A 153 9.04 6.98 8.47
N ARG A 154 7.80 6.99 7.99
CA ARG A 154 6.67 7.64 8.67
C ARG A 154 6.33 6.97 9.99
N GLU A 155 6.41 5.64 10.06
CA GLU A 155 6.26 4.89 11.30
C GLU A 155 7.36 5.21 12.31
N LEU A 156 8.61 5.29 11.86
CA LEU A 156 9.75 5.70 12.69
C LEU A 156 9.55 7.12 13.23
N ASP A 157 9.28 8.10 12.37
CA ASP A 157 9.01 9.48 12.76
C ASP A 157 7.84 9.58 13.77
N TYR A 158 6.78 8.80 13.55
CA TYR A 158 5.64 8.75 14.47
C TYR A 158 6.01 8.16 15.82
N SER A 159 6.80 7.07 15.83
CA SER A 159 7.28 6.42 17.05
C SER A 159 8.20 7.34 17.86
N GLU A 160 9.05 8.12 17.20
CA GLU A 160 9.92 9.11 17.82
C GLU A 160 9.10 10.25 18.44
N LYS A 161 8.13 10.79 17.70
CA LYS A 161 7.21 11.82 18.23
C LYS A 161 6.42 11.31 19.42
N LYS A 162 5.97 10.07 19.39
CA LYS A 162 5.31 9.40 20.51
C LYS A 162 6.22 9.26 21.72
N PHE A 163 7.46 8.85 21.52
CA PHE A 163 8.44 8.77 22.59
C PHE A 163 8.74 10.15 23.21
N LEU A 164 8.94 11.18 22.39
CA LEU A 164 9.18 12.56 22.85
C LEU A 164 7.98 13.14 23.61
N ALA A 165 6.77 12.91 23.10
CA ALA A 165 5.55 13.34 23.77
C ALA A 165 5.38 12.63 25.12
N ALA A 166 5.66 11.32 25.18
CA ALA A 166 5.63 10.56 26.42
C ALA A 166 6.65 11.09 27.46
N ILE A 167 7.86 11.47 27.03
CA ILE A 167 8.86 12.13 27.91
C ILE A 167 8.30 13.45 28.47
N GLN A 168 7.56 14.21 27.65
CA GLN A 168 6.93 15.46 28.06
C GLN A 168 5.63 15.27 28.84
N GLY A 169 5.24 14.03 29.14
CA GLY A 169 3.99 13.70 29.84
C GLY A 169 2.72 13.90 28.99
N VAL A 170 2.87 14.07 27.67
CA VAL A 170 1.78 14.18 26.71
C VAL A 170 1.56 12.82 26.05
N ASP A 171 0.40 12.22 26.29
CA ASP A 171 0.04 10.93 25.70
C ASP A 171 -0.67 11.13 24.35
N LEU A 172 0.04 10.86 23.25
CA LEU A 172 -0.49 10.97 21.89
C LEU A 172 -1.54 9.90 21.55
N ASP A 173 -1.64 8.81 22.32
CA ASP A 173 -2.61 7.73 22.04
C ASP A 173 -4.02 8.04 22.56
N LYS A 174 -4.18 9.00 23.49
CA LYS A 174 -5.49 9.36 24.09
C LYS A 174 -6.54 9.83 23.08
N GLN A 175 -6.14 10.22 21.88
CA GLN A 175 -7.03 10.70 20.82
C GLN A 175 -7.35 9.63 19.77
N SER A 176 -6.64 8.50 19.78
CA SER A 176 -7.02 7.32 18.99
C SER A 176 -8.11 6.58 19.77
N ASN A 177 -9.36 6.80 19.39
CA ASN A 177 -10.52 6.18 20.01
C ASN A 177 -10.63 4.67 19.61
N LYS A 178 -9.54 3.92 19.73
CA LYS A 178 -9.56 2.45 19.72
C LYS A 178 -9.72 2.00 21.16
N SER A 179 -10.95 2.07 21.65
CA SER A 179 -11.31 1.20 22.75
C SER A 179 -11.09 -0.24 22.29
N ASN A 180 -10.37 -1.03 23.10
CA ASN A 180 -10.16 -2.43 22.78
C ASN A 180 -11.52 -3.12 22.80
N ALA A 181 -12.10 -3.41 21.63
CA ALA A 181 -13.41 -4.04 21.50
C ALA A 181 -13.52 -5.33 22.34
N TRP A 182 -12.40 -6.02 22.57
CA TRP A 182 -12.30 -7.18 23.46
C TRP A 182 -12.47 -6.84 24.95
N GLU A 183 -11.90 -5.74 25.41
CA GLU A 183 -12.04 -5.28 26.81
C GLU A 183 -13.46 -4.77 27.08
N GLU A 184 -14.05 -4.06 26.11
CA GLU A 184 -15.47 -3.67 26.18
C GLU A 184 -16.42 -4.88 26.14
N LEU A 185 -16.14 -5.87 25.29
CA LEU A 185 -16.90 -7.12 25.25
C LEU A 185 -16.78 -7.88 26.57
N LYS A 186 -15.57 -7.96 27.13
CA LYS A 186 -15.34 -8.54 28.45
C LYS A 186 -16.15 -7.80 29.50
N ALA A 187 -16.06 -6.48 29.59
CA ALA A 187 -16.83 -5.70 30.55
C ALA A 187 -18.36 -5.89 30.38
N ARG A 188 -18.86 -5.93 29.13
CA ARG A 188 -20.28 -6.18 28.85
C ARG A 188 -20.74 -7.58 29.25
N VAL A 189 -19.97 -8.62 28.94
CA VAL A 189 -20.32 -10.02 29.29
C VAL A 189 -20.25 -10.24 30.80
N PHE A 190 -19.21 -9.74 31.45
CA PHE A 190 -19.01 -9.89 32.89
C PHE A 190 -20.04 -9.09 33.73
N SER A 191 -20.60 -8.02 33.18
CA SER A 191 -21.67 -7.21 33.78
C SER A 191 -23.10 -7.63 33.38
N LYS A 192 -23.26 -8.74 32.63
CA LYS A 192 -24.55 -9.16 32.04
C LYS A 192 -25.26 -8.05 31.25
N GLY A 193 -24.50 -7.24 30.53
CA GLY A 193 -25.01 -6.19 29.64
C GLY A 193 -25.21 -4.82 30.31
N LYS A 194 -24.79 -4.63 31.56
CA LYS A 194 -24.94 -3.35 32.27
C LYS A 194 -23.79 -2.36 32.08
N ALA A 195 -22.59 -2.82 31.70
CA ALA A 195 -21.44 -1.94 31.46
C ALA A 195 -21.52 -1.31 30.07
N THR A 196 -21.47 0.03 30.04
CA THR A 196 -21.48 0.82 28.80
C THR A 196 -20.09 0.96 28.18
N ASP A 197 -19.04 0.90 29.01
CA ASP A 197 -17.63 1.03 28.65
C ASP A 197 -16.78 0.05 29.51
N SER A 198 -15.60 -0.31 29.04
CA SER A 198 -14.64 -1.16 29.77
C SER A 198 -14.18 -0.55 31.10
N LYS A 199 -14.33 0.75 31.28
CA LYS A 199 -13.95 1.49 32.51
C LYS A 199 -15.10 1.65 33.51
N ASP A 200 -16.26 1.06 33.24
CA ASP A 200 -17.44 1.16 34.08
C ASP A 200 -17.37 0.20 35.28
N ILE A 201 -16.82 0.70 36.38
CA ILE A 201 -16.65 -0.06 37.64
C ILE A 201 -17.98 -0.27 38.36
N MET A 202 -19.02 0.54 38.10
CA MET A 202 -20.32 0.40 38.77
C MET A 202 -21.09 -0.84 38.33
N ALA A 203 -20.81 -1.32 37.12
CA ALA A 203 -21.42 -2.51 36.54
C ALA A 203 -20.76 -3.83 36.98
N LEU A 204 -19.59 -3.78 37.63
CA LEU A 204 -18.90 -4.92 38.23
C LEU A 204 -19.54 -5.24 39.60
N GLN A 205 -20.35 -6.30 39.67
CA GLN A 205 -21.03 -6.70 40.91
C GLN A 205 -20.90 -8.21 41.17
N GLY A 206 -20.80 -8.59 42.44
CA GLY A 206 -20.79 -10.00 42.89
C GLY A 206 -19.43 -10.70 42.73
N VAL A 207 -19.46 -12.00 42.42
CA VAL A 207 -18.27 -12.87 42.35
C VAL A 207 -17.19 -12.34 41.40
N ASN A 208 -17.59 -11.66 40.32
CA ASN A 208 -16.68 -11.07 39.34
C ASN A 208 -15.93 -9.84 39.90
N ALA A 209 -16.56 -9.05 40.78
CA ALA A 209 -15.91 -7.94 41.46
C ALA A 209 -14.85 -8.46 42.45
N GLN A 210 -15.21 -9.51 43.21
CA GLN A 210 -14.29 -10.15 44.15
C GLN A 210 -13.06 -10.77 43.45
N GLN A 211 -13.23 -11.38 42.27
CA GLN A 211 -12.12 -11.87 41.46
C GLN A 211 -11.24 -10.75 40.88
N ALA A 212 -11.82 -9.57 40.63
CA ALA A 212 -11.10 -8.37 40.20
C ALA A 212 -10.47 -7.59 41.37
N GLY A 213 -10.60 -8.08 42.62
CA GLY A 213 -10.05 -7.44 43.82
C GLY A 213 -10.93 -6.37 44.47
N PHE A 214 -12.18 -6.21 44.01
CA PHE A 214 -13.16 -5.28 44.56
C PHE A 214 -14.17 -6.04 45.45
N GLY A 215 -14.12 -5.83 46.77
CA GLY A 215 -15.03 -6.48 47.70
C GLY A 215 -14.87 -5.97 49.14
N ILE A 216 -15.93 -6.15 49.93
CA ILE A 216 -15.94 -5.84 51.37
C ILE A 216 -14.87 -6.70 52.06
N GLY A 217 -13.97 -6.09 52.82
CA GLY A 217 -12.81 -6.73 53.46
C GLY A 217 -11.54 -6.83 52.60
N MET A 218 -11.51 -6.23 51.40
CA MET A 218 -10.30 -6.12 50.55
C MET A 218 -9.71 -4.69 50.48
N GLY A 219 -10.03 -3.84 51.46
CA GLY A 219 -9.42 -2.51 51.62
C GLY A 219 -10.23 -1.33 51.04
N ILE A 220 -11.49 -1.55 50.67
CA ILE A 220 -12.43 -0.51 50.19
C ILE A 220 -13.69 -0.50 51.06
N ASP A 221 -13.51 -0.64 52.37
CA ASP A 221 -14.63 -0.62 53.31
C ASP A 221 -15.07 0.83 53.58
N TYR A 222 -16.38 1.07 53.58
CA TYR A 222 -16.93 2.37 53.96
C TYR A 222 -16.89 2.49 55.49
N GLN A 223 -16.21 3.50 55.99
CA GLN A 223 -16.35 3.93 57.38
C GLN A 223 -17.39 5.04 57.42
N GLU A 224 -18.52 4.77 58.08
CA GLU A 224 -19.53 5.79 58.33
C GLU A 224 -18.92 6.81 59.30
N ILE A 225 -18.71 8.04 58.82
CA ILE A 225 -18.23 9.13 59.67
C ILE A 225 -19.43 9.53 60.54
N VAL A 226 -19.40 9.09 61.80
CA VAL A 226 -20.34 9.54 62.82
C VAL A 226 -19.71 10.76 63.48
N ASP A 227 -20.32 11.94 63.30
CA ASP A 227 -20.03 13.15 64.08
C ASP A 227 -20.42 12.97 65.55
#